data_AF-A0A9D1QFP8-F1
#
_entry.id   AF-A0A9D1QFP8-F1
#
_cell.length_a   1.000
_cell.length_b   1.000
_cell.length_c   1.000
_cell.angle_alpha   90.00
_cell.angle_beta   90.00
_cell.angle_gamma   90.00
#
_symmetry.space_group_name_H-M   'P 1'
#
loop_
_entity.id
_entity.type
_entity.pdbx_description
1 polymer ?
#
loop_
_entity_poly.entity_id
_entity_poly.type
_entity_poly.pdbx_seq_one_letter_code
_entity_poly.pdbx_strand_id
1 'polypeptide(L)'
;MKILAAGGIYINTENREHTETAGGFKIASLIGRHSRHEICIHTNFSTEETKITGAVRETLHQDGVDTRRAGKVSAAYGRLYDTGFDAGSNNYETVKSDRRFGRWFEDADVFVLSTDIAERDFRVLMAVAHNNGIETHVFTCGEYPVTGRRENVHIHTLEDTDDPKPGYHNRIDDIKAVLHDAGIIRQMPVERTREERPKTALHDAGRSVLQIAALALAAALITGGGIFLLQQLSGPGEVRGTDINWQQPVDHPDCATIEECKQLGDRYLDALSGYIDIDEEPHIFIENRSRTDYIAYRVDDELKLSGPEHENALPVGTEEEFREIWDRFTAIIPPDRLTTVTGFSLFSDGEGNTLAYVDIRPGGTTLGVDIRDNASRAAQYRTLIHEYGHIHSLPAEDFTEGCGGTELDCLKDDTLLGDYIGRFWSQYGEKWLENKYKSEPEKEAFFSNNPEDFYVPYQALNPKEDYAVTFTAFIAGTMPETDSRLKDIKVRAFYEEPDLVALRVDILGNLLEYEEERATR
;
A
#
# COMPACT_ATOMS: atom_id res chain seq x y z
N MET A 1 -41.75 7.56 21.17
CA MET A 1 -40.60 8.42 21.39
C MET A 1 -39.34 7.60 21.38
N LYS A 2 -38.27 8.16 20.80
CA LYS A 2 -36.88 7.76 20.97
C LYS A 2 -36.33 8.58 22.13
N ILE A 3 -35.89 7.89 23.19
CA ILE A 3 -35.40 8.52 24.41
C ILE A 3 -33.92 8.20 24.55
N LEU A 4 -33.10 9.24 24.67
CA LEU A 4 -31.74 9.09 25.14
C LEU A 4 -31.72 9.29 26.65
N ALA A 5 -31.32 8.25 27.38
CA ALA A 5 -30.96 8.37 28.78
C ALA A 5 -29.43 8.46 28.92
N ALA A 6 -28.90 9.36 29.74
CA ALA A 6 -27.47 9.38 30.03
C ALA A 6 -27.25 9.33 31.54
N GLY A 7 -26.37 8.43 32.01
CA GLY A 7 -26.08 8.34 33.43
C GLY A 7 -24.93 7.42 33.80
N GLY A 8 -24.27 7.76 34.91
CA GLY A 8 -23.13 7.06 35.45
C GLY A 8 -23.50 5.76 36.16
N ILE A 9 -22.51 4.88 36.30
CA ILE A 9 -22.62 3.61 37.05
C ILE A 9 -21.62 3.66 38.21
N TYR A 10 -22.14 3.41 39.41
CA TYR A 10 -21.38 3.35 40.64
C TYR A 10 -21.63 2.02 41.36
N ILE A 11 -20.71 1.65 42.23
CA ILE A 11 -20.90 0.60 43.23
C ILE A 11 -20.96 1.24 44.60
N ASN A 12 -22.04 1.00 45.32
CA ASN A 12 -22.17 1.41 46.70
C ASN A 12 -21.27 0.52 47.57
N THR A 13 -20.33 1.13 48.29
CA THR A 13 -19.35 0.43 49.14
C THR A 13 -19.76 0.35 50.61
N GLU A 14 -20.88 0.96 50.98
CA GLU A 14 -21.41 0.97 52.35
C GLU A 14 -21.87 -0.44 52.77
N ASN A 15 -22.37 -1.24 51.82
CA ASN A 15 -22.75 -2.62 52.07
C ASN A 15 -21.60 -3.60 51.73
N ARG A 16 -21.02 -4.22 52.75
CA ARG A 16 -19.92 -5.19 52.58
C ARG A 16 -20.39 -6.62 52.25
N GLU A 17 -21.69 -6.90 52.34
CA GLU A 17 -22.23 -8.25 52.14
C GLU A 17 -22.63 -8.54 50.68
N HIS A 18 -23.03 -7.51 49.92
CA HIS A 18 -23.38 -7.65 48.51
C HIS A 18 -23.03 -6.41 47.70
N THR A 19 -22.66 -6.63 46.43
CA THR A 19 -22.38 -5.55 45.49
C THR A 19 -23.69 -4.88 45.06
N GLU A 20 -23.89 -3.64 45.49
CA GLU A 20 -25.05 -2.83 45.11
C GLU A 20 -24.66 -1.79 44.07
N THR A 21 -25.37 -1.76 42.93
CA THR A 21 -25.14 -0.78 41.85
C THR A 21 -25.98 0.48 42.07
N ALA A 22 -25.36 1.64 41.93
CA ALA A 22 -25.95 2.97 42.12
C ALA A 22 -25.65 3.90 40.94
N GLY A 23 -26.26 5.09 40.93
CA GLY A 23 -26.04 6.13 39.91
C GLY A 23 -27.20 6.35 38.94
N GLY A 24 -26.98 7.28 38.02
CA GLY A 24 -27.96 7.79 37.06
C GLY A 24 -28.41 6.78 36.01
N PHE A 25 -27.64 5.72 35.76
CA PHE A 25 -28.08 4.64 34.86
C PHE A 25 -29.42 3.99 35.31
N LYS A 26 -29.75 4.08 36.60
CA LYS A 26 -31.04 3.62 37.15
C LYS A 26 -32.23 4.41 36.61
N ILE A 27 -32.03 5.65 36.17
CA ILE A 27 -33.07 6.46 35.50
C ILE A 27 -33.44 5.81 34.16
N ALA A 28 -32.45 5.33 33.40
CA ALA A 28 -32.71 4.60 32.15
C ALA A 28 -33.50 3.30 32.42
N SER A 29 -33.12 2.54 33.45
CA SER A 29 -33.86 1.36 33.91
C SER A 29 -35.31 1.68 34.33
N LEU A 30 -35.52 2.80 35.03
CA LEU A 30 -36.86 3.28 35.41
C LEU A 30 -37.72 3.59 34.18
N ILE A 31 -37.19 4.39 33.23
CA ILE A 31 -37.88 4.70 31.97
C ILE A 31 -38.20 3.43 31.21
N GLY A 32 -37.24 2.50 31.15
CA GLY A 32 -37.40 1.17 30.62
C GLY A 32 -38.58 0.44 31.25
N ARG A 33 -38.60 0.22 32.56
CA ARG A 33 -39.66 -0.53 33.23
C ARG A 33 -41.05 0.09 33.07
N HIS A 34 -41.15 1.39 32.83
CA HIS A 34 -42.40 2.13 32.84
C HIS A 34 -42.86 2.69 31.48
N SER A 35 -42.14 2.42 30.39
CA SER A 35 -42.51 2.87 29.04
C SER A 35 -42.28 1.80 27.97
N ARG A 36 -42.97 1.92 26.84
CA ARG A 36 -42.70 1.12 25.61
C ARG A 36 -41.91 1.91 24.57
N HIS A 37 -41.25 2.99 24.99
CA HIS A 37 -40.47 3.84 24.09
C HIS A 37 -39.16 3.15 23.68
N GLU A 38 -38.57 3.61 22.58
CA GLU A 38 -37.24 3.17 22.19
C GLU A 38 -36.23 3.91 23.06
N ILE A 39 -35.57 3.21 23.99
CA ILE A 39 -34.64 3.83 24.94
C ILE A 39 -33.23 3.38 24.61
N CYS A 40 -32.33 4.35 24.43
CA CYS A 40 -30.90 4.10 24.37
C CYS A 40 -30.23 4.74 25.57
N ILE A 41 -29.18 4.10 26.09
CA ILE A 41 -28.39 4.66 27.18
C ILE A 41 -27.00 5.10 26.71
N HIS A 42 -26.61 6.32 27.09
CA HIS A 42 -25.22 6.76 27.14
C HIS A 42 -24.65 6.51 28.54
N THR A 43 -23.65 5.64 28.62
CA THR A 43 -22.91 5.32 29.85
C THR A 43 -21.58 4.66 29.49
N ASN A 44 -20.67 4.52 30.46
CA ASN A 44 -19.36 3.90 30.27
C ASN A 44 -19.29 2.56 31.00
N PHE A 45 -19.44 1.47 30.23
CA PHE A 45 -19.26 0.13 30.76
C PHE A 45 -17.76 -0.17 31.01
N SER A 46 -17.45 -0.62 32.22
CA SER A 46 -16.10 -1.06 32.59
C SER A 46 -15.70 -2.34 31.86
N THR A 47 -14.50 -2.35 31.27
CA THR A 47 -13.86 -3.59 30.77
C THR A 47 -13.05 -4.32 31.84
N GLU A 48 -12.84 -3.70 33.00
CA GLU A 48 -12.12 -4.28 34.14
C GLU A 48 -13.08 -5.07 35.06
N GLU A 49 -14.34 -4.65 35.15
CA GLU A 49 -15.36 -5.25 36.03
C GLU A 49 -16.42 -6.05 35.25
N THR A 50 -15.96 -6.98 34.40
CA THR A 50 -16.78 -7.71 33.41
C THR A 50 -18.01 -8.42 33.97
N LYS A 51 -17.94 -8.99 35.18
CA LYS A 51 -19.09 -9.64 35.84
C LYS A 51 -20.21 -8.64 36.15
N ILE A 52 -19.85 -7.50 36.73
CA ILE A 52 -20.79 -6.41 37.04
C ILE A 52 -21.34 -5.84 35.74
N THR A 53 -20.48 -5.61 34.75
CA THR A 53 -20.86 -5.16 33.40
C THR A 53 -21.89 -6.10 32.77
N GLY A 54 -21.71 -7.41 32.88
CA GLY A 54 -22.68 -8.40 32.40
C GLY A 54 -24.03 -8.28 33.11
N ALA A 55 -24.04 -8.19 34.43
CA ALA A 55 -25.26 -8.07 35.23
C ALA A 55 -26.03 -6.77 34.96
N VAL A 56 -25.33 -5.63 34.86
CA VAL A 56 -25.95 -4.33 34.55
C VAL A 56 -26.55 -4.33 33.14
N ARG A 57 -25.83 -4.88 32.15
CA ARG A 57 -26.34 -4.98 30.77
C ARG A 57 -27.56 -5.87 30.68
N GLU A 58 -27.57 -7.00 31.38
CA GLU A 58 -28.72 -7.91 31.43
C GLU A 58 -29.93 -7.22 32.07
N THR A 59 -29.73 -6.53 33.19
CA THR A 59 -30.79 -5.76 33.87
C THR A 59 -31.38 -4.70 32.93
N LEU A 60 -30.53 -3.86 32.33
CA LEU A 60 -30.97 -2.84 31.38
C LEU A 60 -31.70 -3.44 30.17
N HIS A 61 -31.22 -4.57 29.64
CA HIS A 61 -31.86 -5.26 28.54
C HIS A 61 -33.23 -5.84 28.92
N GLN A 62 -33.37 -6.43 30.10
CA GLN A 62 -34.65 -6.90 30.65
C GLN A 62 -35.64 -5.74 30.84
N ASP A 63 -35.13 -4.58 31.26
CA ASP A 63 -35.87 -3.34 31.39
C ASP A 63 -36.16 -2.66 30.03
N GLY A 64 -35.70 -3.22 28.91
CA GLY A 64 -35.99 -2.71 27.57
C GLY A 64 -35.11 -1.55 27.11
N VAL A 65 -33.93 -1.37 27.72
CA VAL A 65 -32.95 -0.34 27.37
C VAL A 65 -31.90 -0.89 26.41
N ASP A 66 -31.69 -0.21 25.29
CA ASP A 66 -30.64 -0.54 24.31
C ASP A 66 -29.27 -0.06 24.79
N THR A 67 -28.37 -1.03 25.02
CA THR A 67 -26.99 -0.80 25.50
C THR A 67 -25.95 -0.87 24.40
N ARG A 68 -26.34 -1.06 23.12
CA ARG A 68 -25.39 -1.29 22.01
C ARG A 68 -24.52 -0.07 21.67
N ARG A 69 -24.98 1.13 22.05
CA ARG A 69 -24.29 2.41 21.81
C ARG A 69 -23.60 2.98 23.05
N ALA A 70 -23.67 2.29 24.19
CA ALA A 70 -22.95 2.71 25.38
C ALA A 70 -21.43 2.54 25.17
N GLY A 71 -20.66 3.45 25.75
CA GLY A 71 -19.20 3.42 25.76
C GLY A 71 -18.65 2.21 26.53
N LYS A 72 -17.41 1.84 26.22
CA LYS A 72 -16.62 0.85 26.96
C LYS A 72 -15.26 1.44 27.27
N VAL A 73 -14.84 1.37 28.52
CA VAL A 73 -13.57 1.98 28.97
C VAL A 73 -12.80 1.05 29.88
N SER A 74 -11.48 1.10 29.79
CA SER A 74 -10.58 0.40 30.72
C SER A 74 -10.40 1.23 31.97
N ALA A 75 -11.40 1.18 32.84
CA ALA A 75 -11.39 1.70 34.20
C ALA A 75 -12.46 1.00 35.03
N ALA A 76 -12.26 0.87 36.34
CA ALA A 76 -13.28 0.43 37.28
C ALA A 76 -14.49 1.38 37.31
N TYR A 77 -15.67 0.87 37.69
CA TYR A 77 -16.84 1.71 37.94
C TYR A 77 -16.59 2.69 39.08
N GLY A 78 -17.34 3.79 39.09
CA GLY A 78 -17.34 4.72 40.21
C GLY A 78 -17.68 4.02 41.53
N ARG A 79 -17.26 4.60 42.65
CA ARG A 79 -17.50 4.09 44.01
C ARG A 79 -18.18 5.16 44.85
N LEU A 80 -19.25 4.80 45.54
CA LEU A 80 -19.91 5.66 46.52
C LEU A 80 -19.46 5.25 47.93
N TYR A 81 -19.14 6.25 48.76
CA TYR A 81 -18.75 6.09 50.15
C TYR A 81 -19.58 7.01 51.06
N ASP A 82 -19.61 6.71 52.36
CA ASP A 82 -20.30 7.51 53.39
C ASP A 82 -19.90 9.00 53.37
N THR A 83 -18.68 9.34 52.93
CA THR A 83 -18.12 10.71 52.96
C THR A 83 -17.76 11.28 51.59
N GLY A 84 -18.13 10.62 50.49
CA GLY A 84 -17.82 11.13 49.14
C GLY A 84 -17.98 10.07 48.05
N PHE A 85 -17.42 10.32 46.87
CA PHE A 85 -17.43 9.35 45.77
C PHE A 85 -16.20 9.48 44.88
N ASP A 86 -15.85 8.38 44.22
CA ASP A 86 -14.95 8.35 43.07
C ASP A 86 -15.77 8.14 41.80
N ALA A 87 -15.57 8.96 40.78
CA ALA A 87 -16.33 8.87 39.53
C ALA A 87 -15.91 7.69 38.63
N GLY A 88 -14.67 7.19 38.74
CA GLY A 88 -14.18 6.03 37.99
C GLY A 88 -14.42 6.14 36.48
N SER A 89 -14.99 5.10 35.89
CA SER A 89 -15.36 5.02 34.46
C SER A 89 -16.26 6.17 33.99
N ASN A 90 -16.97 6.85 34.89
CA ASN A 90 -17.88 7.93 34.52
C ASN A 90 -17.16 9.22 34.09
N ASN A 91 -15.86 9.37 34.41
CA ASN A 91 -15.05 10.52 33.99
C ASN A 91 -14.58 10.47 32.53
N TYR A 92 -14.76 9.35 31.84
CA TYR A 92 -14.28 9.18 30.47
C TYR A 92 -15.21 9.81 29.44
N GLU A 93 -14.64 10.54 28.49
CA GLU A 93 -15.34 11.24 27.42
C GLU A 93 -15.56 10.30 26.23
N THR A 94 -16.73 9.65 26.14
CA THR A 94 -17.00 8.63 25.10
C THR A 94 -18.03 9.07 24.08
N VAL A 95 -18.73 10.18 24.33
CA VAL A 95 -19.66 10.79 23.36
C VAL A 95 -18.99 11.05 22.01
N LYS A 96 -17.82 11.71 22.00
CA LYS A 96 -17.16 12.14 20.75
C LYS A 96 -16.40 11.03 20.02
N SER A 97 -15.99 9.98 20.73
CA SER A 97 -15.17 8.90 20.17
C SER A 97 -15.98 7.81 19.46
N ASP A 98 -17.30 7.77 19.68
CA ASP A 98 -18.18 6.86 18.95
C ASP A 98 -18.52 7.42 17.55
N ARG A 99 -17.97 6.82 16.49
CA ARG A 99 -18.32 7.14 15.08
C ARG A 99 -19.82 7.02 14.77
N ARG A 100 -20.61 6.38 15.64
CA ARG A 100 -22.07 6.22 15.52
C ARG A 100 -22.88 7.34 16.20
N PHE A 101 -22.20 8.30 16.84
CA PHE A 101 -22.78 9.39 17.63
C PHE A 101 -23.73 10.31 16.82
N GLY A 102 -23.43 10.62 15.56
CA GLY A 102 -24.17 11.66 14.83
C GLY A 102 -25.67 11.35 14.59
N ARG A 103 -25.99 10.28 13.86
CA ARG A 103 -27.34 10.15 13.27
C ARG A 103 -28.47 9.75 14.22
N TRP A 104 -28.19 9.03 15.31
CA TRP A 104 -29.28 8.55 16.19
C TRP A 104 -29.63 9.55 17.31
N PHE A 105 -28.64 10.28 17.84
CA PHE A 105 -28.89 11.26 18.90
C PHE A 105 -29.57 12.53 18.39
N GLU A 106 -29.35 12.91 17.13
CA GLU A 106 -30.08 13.98 16.43
C GLU A 106 -31.58 13.63 16.22
N ASP A 107 -31.88 12.33 16.09
CA ASP A 107 -33.23 11.80 15.84
C ASP A 107 -34.05 11.55 17.12
N ALA A 108 -33.52 11.85 18.30
CA ALA A 108 -34.23 11.58 19.56
C ALA A 108 -35.34 12.60 19.82
N ASP A 109 -36.43 12.14 20.42
CA ASP A 109 -37.56 13.01 20.77
C ASP A 109 -37.34 13.67 22.15
N VAL A 110 -36.68 12.97 23.08
CA VAL A 110 -36.46 13.43 24.47
C VAL A 110 -35.09 12.98 24.97
N PHE A 111 -34.38 13.88 25.66
CA PHE A 111 -33.18 13.56 26.43
C PHE A 111 -33.50 13.56 27.94
N VAL A 112 -33.04 12.52 28.64
CA VAL A 112 -33.08 12.42 30.10
C VAL A 112 -31.67 12.21 30.61
N LEU A 113 -31.08 13.23 31.20
CA LEU A 113 -29.66 13.26 31.54
C LEU A 113 -29.48 13.35 33.05
N SER A 114 -28.52 12.62 33.61
CA SER A 114 -27.97 12.88 34.93
C SER A 114 -26.59 13.53 34.85
N THR A 115 -26.19 14.22 35.92
CA THR A 115 -24.89 14.92 36.00
C THR A 115 -23.76 14.06 36.56
N ASP A 116 -23.96 12.76 36.70
CA ASP A 116 -22.93 11.81 37.16
C ASP A 116 -22.16 11.14 36.01
N ILE A 117 -22.17 11.77 34.83
CA ILE A 117 -21.31 11.46 33.69
C ILE A 117 -20.29 12.58 33.48
N ALA A 118 -19.23 12.32 32.71
CA ALA A 118 -18.22 13.33 32.37
C ALA A 118 -18.87 14.65 31.92
N GLU A 119 -18.48 15.76 32.55
CA GLU A 119 -19.07 17.07 32.32
C GLU A 119 -19.01 17.47 30.83
N ARG A 120 -17.93 17.07 30.15
CA ARG A 120 -17.78 17.32 28.71
C ARG A 120 -18.78 16.54 27.86
N ASP A 121 -19.03 15.27 28.18
CA ASP A 121 -20.05 14.45 27.51
C ASP A 121 -21.43 15.06 27.72
N PHE A 122 -21.75 15.45 28.95
CA PHE A 122 -22.98 16.16 29.29
C PHE A 122 -23.14 17.46 28.47
N ARG A 123 -22.10 18.30 28.41
CA ARG A 123 -22.11 19.54 27.61
C ARG A 123 -22.31 19.27 26.11
N VAL A 124 -21.74 18.19 25.57
CA VAL A 124 -21.96 17.82 24.17
C VAL A 124 -23.40 17.38 23.94
N LEU A 125 -23.97 16.54 24.81
CA LEU A 125 -25.37 16.13 24.72
C LEU A 125 -26.32 17.32 24.83
N MET A 126 -26.06 18.25 25.75
CA MET A 126 -26.83 19.51 25.86
C MET A 126 -26.72 20.36 24.59
N ALA A 127 -25.56 20.39 23.92
CA ALA A 127 -25.40 21.11 22.66
C ALA A 127 -26.17 20.44 21.51
N VAL A 128 -26.17 19.10 21.44
CA VAL A 128 -26.94 18.34 20.44
C VAL A 128 -28.44 18.56 20.65
N ALA A 129 -28.92 18.44 21.89
CA ALA A 129 -30.33 18.68 22.21
C ALA A 129 -30.76 20.09 21.82
N HIS A 130 -29.93 21.09 22.15
CA HIS A 130 -30.20 22.47 21.78
C HIS A 130 -30.29 22.66 20.25
N ASN A 131 -29.30 22.16 19.50
CA ASN A 131 -29.23 22.40 18.07
C ASN A 131 -30.38 21.73 17.30
N ASN A 132 -31.00 20.71 17.90
CA ASN A 132 -32.10 19.94 17.29
C ASN A 132 -33.46 20.20 17.96
N GLY A 133 -33.54 21.14 18.92
CA GLY A 133 -34.80 21.46 19.63
C GLY A 133 -35.38 20.31 20.45
N ILE A 134 -34.53 19.42 20.98
CA ILE A 134 -34.94 18.22 21.72
C ILE A 134 -35.34 18.61 23.15
N GLU A 135 -36.50 18.12 23.60
CA GLU A 135 -36.97 18.27 24.98
C GLU A 135 -36.00 17.58 25.95
N THR A 136 -35.52 18.30 26.97
CA THR A 136 -34.45 17.78 27.84
C THR A 136 -34.78 17.90 29.32
N HIS A 137 -34.79 16.76 30.02
CA HIS A 137 -34.88 16.68 31.48
C HIS A 137 -33.51 16.37 32.05
N VAL A 138 -32.97 17.28 32.88
CA VAL A 138 -31.71 17.09 33.59
C VAL A 138 -32.01 16.84 35.06
N PHE A 139 -31.59 15.69 35.57
CA PHE A 139 -31.58 15.39 37.00
C PHE A 139 -30.18 15.62 37.55
N THR A 140 -30.05 16.33 38.66
CA THR A 140 -28.75 16.62 39.25
C THR A 140 -28.75 16.45 40.76
N CYS A 141 -27.69 15.87 41.29
CA CYS A 141 -27.39 15.84 42.72
C CYS A 141 -26.30 16.87 43.10
N GLY A 142 -25.93 17.77 42.18
CA GLY A 142 -24.94 18.82 42.42
C GLY A 142 -23.50 18.45 42.05
N GLU A 143 -23.28 17.40 41.27
CA GLU A 143 -21.94 16.93 40.86
C GLU A 143 -21.15 18.00 40.09
N TYR A 144 -21.84 18.84 39.31
CA TYR A 144 -21.31 20.06 38.73
C TYR A 144 -22.43 21.07 38.42
N PRO A 145 -22.11 22.38 38.29
CA PRO A 145 -23.10 23.41 38.01
C PRO A 145 -23.80 23.19 36.66
N VAL A 146 -25.13 23.06 36.69
CA VAL A 146 -25.96 23.03 35.48
C VAL A 146 -26.53 24.41 35.23
N THR A 147 -26.29 24.96 34.03
CA THR A 147 -26.89 26.22 33.60
C THR A 147 -27.86 25.95 32.44
N GLY A 148 -29.13 26.31 32.64
CA GLY A 148 -30.16 26.16 31.61
C GLY A 148 -31.32 27.08 31.93
N ARG A 149 -31.37 28.25 31.28
CA ARG A 149 -32.54 29.15 31.29
C ARG A 149 -33.19 29.12 29.92
N ARG A 150 -33.72 27.97 29.52
CA ARG A 150 -34.35 27.76 28.21
C ARG A 150 -35.67 27.02 28.40
N GLU A 151 -36.63 27.29 27.52
CA GLU A 151 -38.00 26.79 27.67
C GLU A 151 -38.12 25.27 27.56
N ASN A 152 -37.26 24.61 26.76
CA ASN A 152 -37.25 23.16 26.52
C ASN A 152 -36.23 22.37 27.36
N VAL A 153 -35.67 23.00 28.41
CA VAL A 153 -34.70 22.37 29.31
C VAL A 153 -35.21 22.47 30.74
N HIS A 154 -35.54 21.33 31.31
CA HIS A 154 -36.07 21.21 32.67
C HIS A 154 -35.01 20.64 33.60
N ILE A 155 -34.49 21.47 34.52
CA ILE A 155 -33.49 21.07 35.50
C ILE A 155 -34.19 20.72 36.82
N HIS A 156 -33.94 19.50 37.30
CA HIS A 156 -34.51 18.91 38.50
C HIS A 156 -33.38 18.63 39.50
N THR A 157 -33.20 19.54 40.46
CA THR A 157 -32.22 19.37 41.53
C THR A 157 -32.79 18.45 42.61
N LEU A 158 -32.12 17.34 42.87
CA LEU A 158 -32.58 16.31 43.80
C LEU A 158 -31.99 16.47 45.20
N GLU A 159 -30.76 16.95 45.34
CA GLU A 159 -30.11 17.21 46.63
C GLU A 159 -29.55 18.64 46.66
N ASP A 160 -29.75 19.33 47.79
CA ASP A 160 -29.21 20.67 48.08
C ASP A 160 -28.41 20.56 49.39
N THR A 161 -27.27 19.87 49.32
CA THR A 161 -26.37 19.60 50.45
C THR A 161 -24.97 20.12 50.15
N ASP A 162 -24.20 20.43 51.19
CA ASP A 162 -22.81 20.89 51.07
C ASP A 162 -21.84 19.79 50.55
N ASP A 163 -22.30 18.53 50.41
CA ASP A 163 -21.53 17.38 49.93
C ASP A 163 -22.33 16.58 48.88
N PRO A 164 -22.33 17.02 47.61
CA PRO A 164 -23.14 16.43 46.54
C PRO A 164 -22.62 15.04 46.17
N LYS A 165 -23.50 14.04 46.08
CA LYS A 165 -23.16 12.68 45.67
C LYS A 165 -24.18 12.12 44.65
N PRO A 166 -23.78 11.20 43.75
CA PRO A 166 -24.67 10.53 42.79
C PRO A 166 -25.75 9.61 43.41
N GLY A 167 -26.68 10.20 44.17
CA GLY A 167 -27.72 9.55 44.97
C GLY A 167 -29.04 9.28 44.23
N TYR A 168 -29.07 9.27 42.90
CA TYR A 168 -30.30 9.16 42.10
C TYR A 168 -31.21 7.97 42.47
N HIS A 169 -30.60 6.86 42.87
CA HIS A 169 -31.30 5.64 43.29
C HIS A 169 -32.13 5.84 44.58
N ASN A 170 -31.70 6.73 45.47
CA ASN A 170 -32.43 7.05 46.71
C ASN A 170 -33.63 7.97 46.45
N ARG A 171 -33.63 8.67 45.31
CA ARG A 171 -34.67 9.64 44.90
C ARG A 171 -35.46 9.15 43.69
N ILE A 172 -35.47 7.84 43.47
CA ILE A 172 -36.05 7.25 42.26
C ILE A 172 -37.56 7.49 42.15
N ASP A 173 -38.26 7.62 43.28
CA ASP A 173 -39.69 7.91 43.31
C ASP A 173 -40.00 9.37 42.91
N ASP A 174 -39.14 10.32 43.29
CA ASP A 174 -39.27 11.72 42.88
C ASP A 174 -38.99 11.87 41.38
N ILE A 175 -37.93 11.19 40.90
CA ILE A 175 -37.61 11.11 39.47
C ILE A 175 -38.79 10.50 38.71
N LYS A 176 -39.41 9.44 39.25
CA LYS A 176 -40.59 8.80 38.67
C LYS A 176 -41.77 9.75 38.58
N ALA A 177 -42.04 10.54 39.62
CA ALA A 177 -43.12 11.53 39.60
C ALA A 177 -42.91 12.57 38.49
N VAL A 178 -41.71 13.15 38.40
CA VAL A 178 -41.35 14.12 37.36
C VAL A 178 -41.53 13.54 35.96
N LEU A 179 -40.99 12.35 35.70
CA LEU A 179 -41.08 11.70 34.39
C LEU A 179 -42.51 11.31 34.03
N HIS A 180 -43.34 10.95 35.03
CA HIS A 180 -44.74 10.65 34.82
C HIS A 180 -45.54 11.90 34.44
N ASP A 181 -45.32 12.99 35.16
CA ASP A 181 -46.01 14.27 34.92
C ASP A 181 -45.62 14.89 33.58
N ALA A 182 -44.38 14.65 33.13
CA ALA A 182 -43.90 14.98 31.79
C ALA A 182 -44.44 14.04 30.69
N GLY A 183 -45.20 13.00 31.03
CA GLY A 183 -45.74 12.03 30.07
C GLY A 183 -44.70 11.09 29.46
N ILE A 184 -43.48 11.02 30.02
CA ILE A 184 -42.38 10.18 29.53
C ILE A 184 -42.58 8.72 29.94
N ILE A 185 -43.17 8.48 31.12
CA ILE A 185 -43.40 7.13 31.67
C ILE A 185 -44.83 6.94 32.18
N ARG A 186 -45.25 5.68 32.32
CA ARG A 186 -46.53 5.29 32.95
C ARG A 186 -46.36 5.03 34.44
N GLN A 187 -47.42 5.21 35.21
CA GLN A 187 -47.40 4.96 36.66
C GLN A 187 -47.13 3.48 36.99
N MET A 188 -47.73 2.56 36.23
CA MET A 188 -47.52 1.11 36.36
C MET A 188 -46.39 0.61 35.45
N PRO A 189 -45.61 -0.40 35.90
CA PRO A 189 -44.65 -1.08 35.04
C PRO A 189 -45.31 -1.72 33.82
N VAL A 190 -44.56 -1.86 32.75
CA VAL A 190 -45.00 -2.46 31.50
C VAL A 190 -44.50 -3.89 31.40
N GLU A 191 -45.40 -4.84 31.15
CA GLU A 191 -45.01 -6.19 30.77
C GLU A 191 -44.46 -6.21 29.33
N ARG A 192 -43.31 -6.86 29.16
CA ARG A 192 -42.64 -7.08 27.87
C ARG A 192 -42.51 -8.55 27.55
N THR A 193 -42.90 -8.90 26.33
CA THR A 193 -42.59 -10.19 25.72
C THR A 193 -41.11 -10.24 25.31
N ARG A 194 -40.59 -11.45 25.01
CA ARG A 194 -39.20 -11.64 24.58
C ARG A 194 -38.89 -10.91 23.26
N GLU A 195 -39.88 -10.71 22.40
CA GLU A 195 -39.75 -10.06 21.08
C GLU A 195 -39.71 -8.53 21.18
N GLU A 196 -40.31 -7.95 22.23
CA GLU A 196 -40.30 -6.51 22.49
C GLU A 196 -39.02 -6.03 23.18
N ARG A 197 -38.09 -6.93 23.52
CA ARG A 197 -36.79 -6.59 24.11
C ARG A 197 -35.79 -6.16 23.03
N PRO A 198 -34.90 -5.18 23.30
CA PRO A 198 -33.91 -4.71 22.32
C PRO A 198 -33.03 -5.85 21.81
N LYS A 199 -32.83 -5.98 20.50
CA LYS A 199 -32.00 -7.06 19.94
C LYS A 199 -30.58 -7.03 20.53
N THR A 200 -30.08 -8.19 20.95
CA THR A 200 -28.70 -8.33 21.43
C THR A 200 -27.73 -8.36 20.23
N ALA A 201 -26.48 -7.97 20.45
CA ALA A 201 -25.45 -8.00 19.40
C ALA A 201 -25.24 -9.41 18.80
N LEU A 202 -25.56 -10.48 19.53
CA LEU A 202 -25.52 -11.86 19.04
C LEU A 202 -26.61 -12.18 18.00
N HIS A 203 -27.75 -11.50 18.04
CA HIS A 203 -28.83 -11.68 17.06
C HIS A 203 -28.44 -11.12 15.68
N ASP A 204 -27.66 -10.03 15.63
CA ASP A 204 -27.18 -9.46 14.36
C ASP A 204 -26.08 -10.36 13.72
N ALA A 205 -25.31 -11.08 14.53
CA ALA A 205 -24.31 -12.05 14.05
C ALA A 205 -24.94 -13.28 13.34
N GLY A 206 -26.12 -13.75 13.80
CA GLY A 206 -26.79 -14.91 13.19
C GLY A 206 -27.24 -14.69 11.74
N ARG A 207 -27.55 -13.44 11.36
CA ARG A 207 -27.91 -13.07 9.99
C ARG A 207 -26.67 -12.99 9.08
N SER A 208 -25.54 -12.55 9.64
CA SER A 208 -24.24 -12.49 8.94
C SER A 208 -23.65 -13.87 8.69
N VAL A 209 -23.83 -14.83 9.59
CA VAL A 209 -23.30 -16.20 9.41
C VAL A 209 -23.95 -16.92 8.21
N LEU A 210 -25.27 -16.76 8.02
CA LEU A 210 -25.96 -17.32 6.85
C LEU A 210 -25.56 -16.67 5.53
N GLN A 211 -25.29 -15.36 5.54
CA GLN A 211 -24.77 -14.65 4.36
C GLN A 211 -23.31 -15.05 4.05
N ILE A 212 -22.47 -15.23 5.08
CA ILE A 212 -21.09 -15.71 4.90
C ILE A 212 -21.08 -17.15 4.37
N ALA A 213 -21.95 -18.03 4.87
CA ALA A 213 -22.05 -19.39 4.36
C ALA A 213 -22.50 -19.43 2.89
N ALA A 214 -23.46 -18.58 2.50
CA ALA A 214 -23.90 -18.46 1.11
C ALA A 214 -22.83 -17.86 0.19
N LEU A 215 -22.11 -16.84 0.66
CA LEU A 215 -20.99 -16.22 -0.06
C LEU A 215 -19.79 -17.16 -0.17
N ALA A 216 -19.49 -17.95 0.87
CA ALA A 216 -18.43 -18.95 0.83
C ALA A 216 -18.77 -20.10 -0.15
N LEU A 217 -20.03 -20.53 -0.21
CA LEU A 217 -20.48 -21.52 -1.19
C LEU A 217 -20.42 -20.97 -2.62
N ALA A 218 -20.84 -19.72 -2.83
CA ALA A 218 -20.74 -19.04 -4.12
C ALA A 218 -19.27 -18.82 -4.53
N ALA A 219 -18.43 -18.37 -3.59
CA ALA A 219 -17.00 -18.21 -3.81
C ALA A 219 -16.35 -19.55 -4.15
N ALA A 220 -16.65 -20.64 -3.43
CA ALA A 220 -16.14 -21.98 -3.70
C ALA A 220 -16.61 -22.54 -5.05
N LEU A 221 -17.82 -22.19 -5.50
CA LEU A 221 -18.30 -22.54 -6.85
C LEU A 221 -17.64 -21.69 -7.94
N ILE A 222 -17.29 -20.43 -7.65
CA ILE A 222 -16.58 -19.54 -8.59
C ILE A 222 -15.09 -19.86 -8.65
N THR A 223 -14.44 -20.16 -7.53
CA THR A 223 -13.04 -20.64 -7.51
C THR A 223 -12.97 -22.07 -8.01
N GLY A 224 -13.86 -22.97 -7.58
CA GLY A 224 -13.88 -24.36 -8.06
C GLY A 224 -14.22 -24.42 -9.56
N GLY A 225 -15.24 -23.69 -9.99
CA GLY A 225 -15.61 -23.55 -11.40
C GLY A 225 -14.55 -22.80 -12.20
N GLY A 226 -13.96 -21.74 -11.65
CA GLY A 226 -12.90 -20.96 -12.27
C GLY A 226 -11.57 -21.70 -12.38
N ILE A 227 -11.21 -22.52 -11.38
CA ILE A 227 -10.03 -23.40 -11.41
C ILE A 227 -10.27 -24.55 -12.41
N PHE A 228 -11.47 -25.13 -12.45
CA PHE A 228 -11.81 -26.15 -13.44
C PHE A 228 -11.84 -25.59 -14.87
N LEU A 229 -12.36 -24.36 -15.03
CA LEU A 229 -12.36 -23.64 -16.30
C LEU A 229 -10.94 -23.21 -16.69
N LEU A 230 -10.12 -22.73 -15.75
CA LEU A 230 -8.70 -22.45 -15.97
C LEU A 230 -7.95 -23.74 -16.31
N GLN A 231 -8.19 -24.87 -15.65
CA GLN A 231 -7.56 -26.15 -16.02
C GLN A 231 -8.03 -26.71 -17.38
N GLN A 232 -9.20 -26.30 -17.86
CA GLN A 232 -9.72 -26.65 -19.19
C GLN A 232 -9.31 -25.62 -20.28
N LEU A 233 -9.04 -24.37 -19.90
CA LEU A 233 -8.67 -23.27 -20.81
C LEU A 233 -7.17 -23.01 -20.86
N SER A 234 -6.43 -23.40 -19.82
CA SER A 234 -4.99 -23.62 -19.85
C SER A 234 -4.76 -24.82 -20.76
N GLY A 235 -4.52 -24.55 -22.03
CA GLY A 235 -3.85 -25.51 -22.90
C GLY A 235 -2.56 -26.00 -22.24
N PRO A 236 -1.95 -27.11 -22.71
CA PRO A 236 -0.64 -27.50 -22.24
C PRO A 236 0.27 -26.27 -22.34
N GLY A 237 0.82 -25.82 -21.22
CA GLY A 237 1.76 -24.70 -21.23
C GLY A 237 2.81 -25.01 -22.28
N GLU A 238 2.93 -24.14 -23.29
CA GLU A 238 4.07 -24.20 -24.19
C GLU A 238 5.33 -24.22 -23.32
N VAL A 239 6.22 -25.16 -23.63
CA VAL A 239 7.45 -25.37 -22.88
C VAL A 239 8.32 -24.14 -23.08
N ARG A 240 8.18 -23.15 -22.19
CA ARG A 240 9.05 -21.97 -22.10
C ARG A 240 10.30 -22.25 -21.28
N GLY A 241 10.59 -23.50 -20.95
CA GLY A 241 11.79 -23.87 -20.22
C GLY A 241 13.07 -23.51 -20.98
N THR A 242 14.18 -23.50 -20.25
CA THR A 242 15.51 -23.36 -20.83
C THR A 242 16.14 -24.74 -21.05
N ASP A 243 16.70 -25.00 -22.22
CA ASP A 243 17.42 -26.23 -22.56
C ASP A 243 18.93 -25.95 -22.68
N ILE A 244 19.54 -25.64 -21.54
CA ILE A 244 20.96 -25.27 -21.49
C ILE A 244 21.81 -26.53 -21.57
N ASN A 245 22.56 -26.67 -22.65
CA ASN A 245 23.60 -27.67 -22.76
C ASN A 245 24.88 -27.20 -22.07
N TRP A 246 25.01 -27.50 -20.77
CA TRP A 246 26.15 -27.11 -19.93
C TRP A 246 27.53 -27.50 -20.48
N GLN A 247 27.59 -28.57 -21.29
CA GLN A 247 28.82 -29.10 -21.88
C GLN A 247 29.05 -28.61 -23.31
N GLN A 248 28.20 -27.71 -23.81
CA GLN A 248 28.39 -27.09 -25.11
C GLN A 248 29.70 -26.29 -25.12
N PRO A 249 30.55 -26.47 -26.14
CA PRO A 249 31.80 -25.74 -26.25
C PRO A 249 31.56 -24.24 -26.37
N VAL A 250 32.43 -23.46 -25.73
CA VAL A 250 32.51 -22.01 -25.85
C VAL A 250 33.91 -21.67 -26.38
N ASP A 251 33.98 -20.80 -27.38
CA ASP A 251 35.25 -20.30 -27.91
C ASP A 251 35.71 -19.12 -27.06
N HIS A 252 36.48 -19.41 -26.00
CA HIS A 252 37.02 -18.40 -25.09
C HIS A 252 38.38 -18.86 -24.55
N PRO A 253 39.37 -17.96 -24.36
CA PRO A 253 40.71 -18.34 -23.90
C PRO A 253 40.75 -18.96 -22.50
N ASP A 254 39.88 -18.51 -21.58
CA ASP A 254 39.94 -18.87 -20.15
C ASP A 254 38.87 -19.87 -19.69
N CYS A 255 38.00 -20.34 -20.58
CA CYS A 255 36.95 -21.31 -20.27
C CYS A 255 36.51 -22.06 -21.53
N ALA A 256 36.14 -23.34 -21.44
CA ALA A 256 35.89 -24.17 -22.62
C ALA A 256 34.43 -24.59 -22.81
N THR A 257 33.58 -24.45 -21.79
CA THR A 257 32.16 -24.86 -21.84
C THR A 257 31.25 -23.81 -21.20
N ILE A 258 29.95 -23.88 -21.49
CA ILE A 258 28.94 -22.99 -20.88
C ILE A 258 29.01 -23.02 -19.34
N GLU A 259 29.18 -24.21 -18.75
CA GLU A 259 29.32 -24.34 -17.30
C GLU A 259 30.58 -23.66 -16.76
N GLU A 260 31.73 -23.88 -17.39
CA GLU A 260 33.00 -23.29 -16.98
C GLU A 260 32.98 -21.76 -17.12
N CYS A 261 32.46 -21.25 -18.23
CA CYS A 261 32.37 -19.82 -18.50
C CYS A 261 31.36 -19.13 -17.57
N LYS A 262 30.21 -19.76 -17.29
CA LYS A 262 29.29 -19.29 -16.24
C LYS A 262 30.03 -19.14 -14.90
N GLN A 263 30.72 -20.19 -14.46
CA GLN A 263 31.44 -20.18 -13.19
C GLN A 263 32.56 -19.13 -13.16
N LEU A 264 33.25 -18.90 -14.28
CA LEU A 264 34.27 -17.87 -14.41
C LEU A 264 33.66 -16.47 -14.27
N GLY A 265 32.59 -16.17 -15.02
CA GLY A 265 31.89 -14.90 -14.89
C GLY A 265 31.34 -14.67 -13.49
N ASP A 266 30.80 -15.70 -12.83
CA ASP A 266 30.33 -15.58 -11.44
C ASP A 266 31.47 -15.28 -10.46
N ARG A 267 32.69 -15.78 -10.70
CA ARG A 267 33.88 -15.40 -9.92
C ARG A 267 34.28 -13.95 -10.15
N TYR A 268 34.23 -13.47 -11.40
CA TYR A 268 34.51 -12.07 -11.68
C TYR A 268 33.48 -11.15 -11.04
N LEU A 269 32.19 -11.51 -11.07
CA LEU A 269 31.14 -10.76 -10.41
C LEU A 269 31.33 -10.71 -8.88
N ASP A 270 31.68 -11.83 -8.25
CA ASP A 270 31.99 -11.89 -6.82
C ASP A 270 33.21 -11.03 -6.46
N ALA A 271 34.28 -11.09 -7.26
CA ALA A 271 35.45 -10.24 -7.07
C ALA A 271 35.14 -8.75 -7.26
N LEU A 272 34.34 -8.41 -8.28
CA LEU A 272 33.92 -7.04 -8.59
C LEU A 272 33.15 -6.40 -7.44
N SER A 273 32.35 -7.19 -6.69
CA SER A 273 31.61 -6.71 -5.51
C SER A 273 32.51 -6.11 -4.42
N GLY A 274 33.81 -6.45 -4.42
CA GLY A 274 34.82 -5.84 -3.54
C GLY A 274 35.20 -4.39 -3.91
N TYR A 275 34.91 -3.96 -5.15
CA TYR A 275 35.29 -2.66 -5.70
C TYR A 275 34.08 -1.75 -5.93
N ILE A 276 32.97 -2.32 -6.40
CA ILE A 276 31.74 -1.60 -6.71
C ILE A 276 30.52 -2.45 -6.43
N ASP A 277 29.51 -1.84 -5.81
CA ASP A 277 28.17 -2.44 -5.73
C ASP A 277 27.46 -2.16 -7.05
N ILE A 278 27.58 -3.07 -8.02
CA ILE A 278 26.90 -2.91 -9.32
C ILE A 278 25.40 -2.80 -9.12
N ASP A 279 24.88 -3.45 -8.06
CA ASP A 279 23.64 -3.26 -7.29
C ASP A 279 23.05 -1.84 -7.20
N GLU A 280 23.90 -0.84 -7.01
CA GLU A 280 23.52 0.44 -6.42
C GLU A 280 22.58 1.25 -7.34
N GLU A 281 21.37 1.53 -6.84
CA GLU A 281 20.42 2.44 -7.48
C GLU A 281 20.57 3.86 -6.88
N PRO A 282 20.90 4.88 -7.68
CA PRO A 282 21.02 6.24 -7.18
C PRO A 282 19.65 6.83 -6.83
N HIS A 283 19.64 7.80 -5.91
CA HIS A 283 18.49 8.68 -5.73
C HIS A 283 18.38 9.62 -6.92
N ILE A 284 17.32 9.45 -7.72
CA ILE A 284 17.08 10.25 -8.92
C ILE A 284 16.05 11.35 -8.62
N PHE A 285 16.42 12.59 -8.91
CA PHE A 285 15.48 13.72 -8.99
C PHE A 285 15.02 13.84 -10.44
N ILE A 286 13.71 13.92 -10.66
CA ILE A 286 13.15 14.02 -12.02
C ILE A 286 12.90 15.50 -12.36
N GLU A 287 13.67 16.01 -13.32
CA GLU A 287 13.49 17.31 -13.94
C GLU A 287 13.21 17.11 -15.44
N ASN A 288 12.03 17.51 -15.90
CA ASN A 288 11.66 17.35 -17.31
C ASN A 288 12.07 18.58 -18.14
N ARG A 289 13.03 18.43 -19.05
CA ARG A 289 13.45 19.45 -20.02
C ARG A 289 13.39 18.90 -21.44
N SER A 290 13.45 19.80 -22.42
CA SER A 290 13.62 19.38 -23.81
C SER A 290 15.04 18.87 -24.03
N ARG A 291 15.18 17.72 -24.70
CA ARG A 291 16.48 17.15 -25.07
C ARG A 291 17.31 18.16 -25.85
N THR A 292 18.52 18.40 -25.39
CA THR A 292 19.52 19.26 -26.02
C THR A 292 20.80 18.47 -26.24
N ASP A 293 21.22 18.35 -27.50
CA ASP A 293 22.53 17.79 -27.83
C ASP A 293 23.61 18.87 -27.65
N TYR A 294 24.64 18.55 -26.87
CA TYR A 294 25.71 19.48 -26.52
C TYR A 294 26.94 19.27 -27.39
N ILE A 295 27.51 18.06 -27.37
CA ILE A 295 28.73 17.76 -28.10
C ILE A 295 28.55 16.43 -28.83
N ALA A 296 28.88 16.38 -30.11
CA ALA A 296 28.82 15.15 -30.90
C ALA A 296 30.18 14.84 -31.52
N TYR A 297 30.71 13.65 -31.26
CA TYR A 297 32.00 13.17 -31.75
C TYR A 297 31.82 12.11 -32.84
N ARG A 298 32.77 12.08 -33.78
CA ARG A 298 33.00 10.89 -34.62
C ARG A 298 33.87 9.89 -33.88
N VAL A 299 33.55 8.62 -34.05
CA VAL A 299 34.36 7.49 -33.61
C VAL A 299 35.04 6.88 -34.84
N ASP A 300 36.37 6.74 -34.79
CA ASP A 300 37.13 6.09 -35.86
C ASP A 300 37.23 4.57 -35.68
N ASP A 301 37.83 3.88 -36.65
CA ASP A 301 38.01 2.42 -36.63
C ASP A 301 38.91 1.92 -35.48
N GLU A 302 39.65 2.82 -34.82
CA GLU A 302 40.45 2.53 -33.61
C GLU A 302 39.69 2.89 -32.32
N LEU A 303 38.38 3.16 -32.41
CA LEU A 303 37.49 3.59 -31.33
C LEU A 303 37.90 4.92 -30.67
N LYS A 304 38.65 5.76 -31.38
CA LYS A 304 39.07 7.08 -30.88
C LYS A 304 38.07 8.15 -31.28
N LEU A 305 37.80 9.05 -30.33
CA LEU A 305 36.98 10.24 -30.56
C LEU A 305 37.75 11.27 -31.40
N SER A 306 37.15 11.73 -32.50
CA SER A 306 37.75 12.70 -33.42
C SER A 306 36.88 13.94 -33.62
N GLY A 307 37.32 15.06 -33.02
CA GLY A 307 36.67 16.38 -33.04
C GLY A 307 35.23 16.39 -32.50
N PRO A 308 34.69 17.54 -32.11
CA PRO A 308 33.25 17.68 -32.10
C PRO A 308 32.77 18.09 -33.50
N GLU A 309 31.88 17.30 -34.11
CA GLU A 309 31.09 17.72 -35.28
C GLU A 309 30.19 18.92 -34.96
N HIS A 310 29.77 18.99 -33.69
CA HIS A 310 28.91 20.03 -33.12
C HIS A 310 29.31 20.24 -31.66
N GLU A 311 29.45 21.50 -31.23
CA GLU A 311 29.92 21.86 -29.87
C GLU A 311 29.11 23.05 -29.32
N ASN A 312 28.33 22.79 -28.29
CA ASN A 312 27.68 23.78 -27.45
C ASN A 312 28.36 23.82 -26.07
N ALA A 313 28.28 24.96 -25.39
CA ALA A 313 28.78 25.07 -24.01
C ALA A 313 28.05 24.08 -23.08
N LEU A 314 28.83 23.26 -22.36
CA LEU A 314 28.31 22.31 -21.37
C LEU A 314 27.74 23.08 -20.16
N PRO A 315 26.51 22.76 -19.71
CA PRO A 315 25.89 23.41 -18.56
C PRO A 315 26.42 22.90 -17.21
N VAL A 316 27.08 21.75 -17.19
CA VAL A 316 27.66 21.06 -16.03
C VAL A 316 28.88 20.27 -16.47
N GLY A 317 29.77 19.95 -15.52
CA GLY A 317 30.96 19.13 -15.76
C GLY A 317 31.96 19.71 -16.76
N THR A 318 32.92 18.90 -17.17
CA THR A 318 33.88 19.21 -18.24
C THR A 318 33.80 18.21 -19.38
N GLU A 319 34.33 18.60 -20.55
CA GLU A 319 34.41 17.71 -21.70
C GLU A 319 35.23 16.45 -21.38
N GLU A 320 36.35 16.60 -20.66
CA GLU A 320 37.19 15.48 -20.25
C GLU A 320 36.43 14.48 -19.38
N GLU A 321 35.68 14.95 -18.38
CA GLU A 321 34.87 14.09 -17.49
C GLU A 321 33.86 13.23 -18.28
N PHE A 322 33.24 13.80 -19.31
CA PHE A 322 32.27 13.06 -20.13
C PHE A 322 32.93 12.18 -21.19
N ARG A 323 34.11 12.53 -21.68
CA ARG A 323 34.91 11.65 -22.56
C ARG A 323 35.39 10.41 -21.81
N GLU A 324 35.61 10.47 -20.50
CA GLU A 324 35.89 9.28 -19.68
C GLU A 324 34.73 8.26 -19.69
N ILE A 325 33.50 8.68 -20.01
CA ILE A 325 32.37 7.74 -20.18
C ILE A 325 32.59 6.87 -21.43
N TRP A 326 33.10 7.45 -22.52
CA TRP A 326 33.48 6.71 -23.72
C TRP A 326 34.66 5.77 -23.45
N ASP A 327 35.68 6.25 -22.75
CA ASP A 327 36.83 5.43 -22.37
C ASP A 327 36.38 4.22 -21.54
N ARG A 328 35.43 4.40 -20.60
CA ARG A 328 34.80 3.29 -19.87
C ARG A 328 34.05 2.33 -20.79
N PHE A 329 33.21 2.84 -21.69
CA PHE A 329 32.44 2.00 -22.61
C PHE A 329 33.33 1.11 -23.47
N THR A 330 34.40 1.68 -24.04
CA THR A 330 35.37 0.95 -24.87
C THR A 330 36.33 0.06 -24.07
N ALA A 331 36.48 0.31 -22.77
CA ALA A 331 37.24 -0.57 -21.88
C ALA A 331 36.43 -1.81 -21.50
N ILE A 332 35.12 -1.67 -21.25
CA ILE A 332 34.28 -2.79 -20.78
C ILE A 332 33.77 -3.67 -21.92
N ILE A 333 33.40 -3.09 -23.07
CA ILE A 333 32.88 -3.85 -24.21
C ILE A 333 34.03 -4.22 -25.15
N PRO A 334 34.17 -5.51 -25.55
CA PRO A 334 35.22 -5.93 -26.49
C PRO A 334 35.19 -5.13 -27.80
N PRO A 335 36.35 -4.65 -28.31
CA PRO A 335 36.40 -3.77 -29.47
C PRO A 335 35.77 -4.33 -30.75
N ASP A 336 35.86 -5.65 -30.97
CA ASP A 336 35.23 -6.34 -32.12
C ASP A 336 33.71 -6.22 -32.12
N ARG A 337 33.11 -5.97 -30.95
CA ARG A 337 31.66 -5.78 -30.77
C ARG A 337 31.18 -4.35 -31.00
N LEU A 338 32.11 -3.39 -31.10
CA LEU A 338 31.79 -1.97 -31.27
C LEU A 338 31.99 -1.46 -32.71
N THR A 339 32.21 -2.36 -33.67
CA THR A 339 32.56 -2.02 -35.06
C THR A 339 31.50 -1.20 -35.81
N THR A 340 30.25 -1.20 -35.34
CA THR A 340 29.16 -0.40 -35.92
C THR A 340 29.00 0.98 -35.26
N VAL A 341 29.70 1.25 -34.15
CA VAL A 341 29.61 2.50 -33.41
C VAL A 341 30.51 3.55 -34.04
N THR A 342 29.91 4.52 -34.72
CA THR A 342 30.60 5.57 -35.47
C THR A 342 30.44 6.94 -34.83
N GLY A 343 29.60 7.07 -33.81
CA GLY A 343 29.29 8.33 -33.16
C GLY A 343 29.15 8.21 -31.64
N PHE A 344 29.56 9.28 -30.95
CA PHE A 344 29.36 9.44 -29.50
C PHE A 344 28.81 10.84 -29.23
N SER A 345 27.68 10.95 -28.53
CA SER A 345 26.99 12.22 -28.30
C SER A 345 26.74 12.47 -26.83
N LEU A 346 27.01 13.71 -26.41
CA LEU A 346 26.68 14.24 -25.09
C LEU A 346 25.40 15.04 -25.20
N PHE A 347 24.37 14.64 -24.47
CA PHE A 347 23.08 15.33 -24.47
C PHE A 347 22.59 15.58 -23.04
N SER A 348 21.52 16.34 -22.88
CA SER A 348 20.70 16.23 -21.67
C SER A 348 19.25 16.58 -21.93
N ASP A 349 18.31 15.90 -21.25
CA ASP A 349 16.89 16.23 -21.19
C ASP A 349 16.42 16.59 -19.77
N GLY A 350 17.35 16.92 -18.88
CA GLY A 350 17.11 17.20 -17.46
C GLY A 350 17.73 16.11 -16.58
N GLU A 351 17.39 16.09 -15.29
CA GLU A 351 17.78 15.00 -14.39
C GLU A 351 16.68 13.94 -14.38
N GLY A 352 17.05 12.66 -14.35
CA GLY A 352 16.15 11.55 -14.11
C GLY A 352 15.20 11.17 -15.23
N ASN A 353 15.47 11.56 -16.49
CA ASN A 353 14.74 11.04 -17.65
C ASN A 353 15.61 10.06 -18.45
N THR A 354 16.11 10.46 -19.62
CA THR A 354 16.82 9.56 -20.53
C THR A 354 18.29 9.48 -20.13
N LEU A 355 18.72 8.37 -19.53
CA LEU A 355 20.12 8.19 -19.10
C LEU A 355 21.10 8.10 -20.28
N ALA A 356 20.68 7.40 -21.33
CA ALA A 356 21.43 7.18 -22.56
C ALA A 356 20.47 6.78 -23.69
N TYR A 357 20.98 6.76 -24.92
CA TYR A 357 20.29 6.18 -26.06
C TYR A 357 21.28 5.63 -27.09
N VAL A 358 20.80 4.73 -27.93
CA VAL A 358 21.46 4.39 -29.20
C VAL A 358 20.58 4.76 -30.40
N ASP A 359 21.17 5.46 -31.36
CA ASP A 359 20.56 5.75 -32.66
C ASP A 359 21.24 4.85 -33.71
N ILE A 360 20.61 3.73 -34.01
CA ILE A 360 21.11 2.71 -34.92
C ILE A 360 20.54 2.95 -36.32
N ARG A 361 21.43 3.15 -37.30
CA ARG A 361 21.07 3.39 -38.69
C ARG A 361 21.98 2.61 -39.63
N PRO A 362 21.59 2.40 -40.90
CA PRO A 362 22.45 1.75 -41.88
C PRO A 362 23.81 2.44 -42.10
N GLY A 363 23.93 3.73 -41.75
CA GLY A 363 25.17 4.50 -41.87
C GLY A 363 26.08 4.45 -40.64
N GLY A 364 25.69 3.73 -39.59
CA GLY A 364 26.42 3.64 -38.32
C GLY A 364 25.52 3.91 -37.10
N THR A 365 26.06 3.56 -35.94
CA THR A 365 25.39 3.71 -34.64
C THR A 365 25.98 4.87 -33.86
N THR A 366 25.12 5.68 -33.24
CA THR A 366 25.54 6.72 -32.28
C THR A 366 25.12 6.33 -30.88
N LEU A 367 26.08 6.32 -29.94
CA LEU A 367 25.81 6.23 -28.50
C LEU A 367 25.65 7.64 -27.93
N GLY A 368 24.48 7.97 -27.42
CA GLY A 368 24.21 9.19 -26.67
C GLY A 368 24.23 8.93 -25.17
N VAL A 369 24.87 9.79 -24.38
CA VAL A 369 24.84 9.74 -22.90
C VAL A 369 24.44 11.08 -22.30
N ASP A 370 23.65 11.03 -21.22
CA ASP A 370 23.24 12.23 -20.51
C ASP A 370 24.37 12.75 -19.61
N ILE A 371 24.67 14.04 -19.74
CA ILE A 371 25.70 14.73 -18.96
C ILE A 371 25.28 15.00 -17.50
N ARG A 372 23.99 14.94 -17.17
CA ARG A 372 23.44 15.15 -15.82
C ARG A 372 23.21 13.86 -15.06
N ASP A 373 22.86 12.78 -15.75
CA ASP A 373 22.46 11.51 -15.13
C ASP A 373 23.58 10.45 -15.07
N ASN A 374 24.82 10.89 -14.82
CA ASN A 374 26.01 10.02 -14.82
C ASN A 374 26.83 10.01 -13.51
N ALA A 375 26.28 10.56 -12.43
CA ALA A 375 27.00 10.70 -11.16
C ALA A 375 27.26 9.36 -10.43
N SER A 376 26.41 8.35 -10.62
CA SER A 376 26.61 7.01 -10.08
C SER A 376 27.32 6.13 -11.09
N ARG A 377 28.50 5.61 -10.72
CA ARG A 377 29.27 4.69 -11.57
C ARG A 377 28.56 3.37 -11.80
N ALA A 378 27.92 2.82 -10.76
CA ALA A 378 27.19 1.55 -10.87
C ALA A 378 26.02 1.68 -11.86
N ALA A 379 25.25 2.77 -11.74
CA ALA A 379 24.19 3.10 -12.69
C ALA A 379 24.75 3.29 -14.10
N GLN A 380 25.87 4.00 -14.24
CA GLN A 380 26.51 4.21 -15.53
C GLN A 380 26.95 2.89 -16.19
N TYR A 381 27.56 1.96 -15.47
CA TYR A 381 27.93 0.66 -16.03
C TYR A 381 26.72 -0.11 -16.53
N ARG A 382 25.64 -0.15 -15.74
CA ARG A 382 24.38 -0.78 -16.16
C ARG A 382 23.78 -0.11 -17.38
N THR A 383 23.76 1.23 -17.43
CA THR A 383 23.28 1.98 -18.60
C THR A 383 24.11 1.67 -19.84
N LEU A 384 25.43 1.65 -19.74
CA LEU A 384 26.32 1.32 -20.86
C LEU A 384 26.14 -0.13 -21.35
N ILE A 385 25.98 -1.08 -20.42
CA ILE A 385 25.66 -2.49 -20.75
C ILE A 385 24.28 -2.59 -21.40
N HIS A 386 23.29 -1.83 -20.93
CA HIS A 386 21.94 -1.75 -21.51
C HIS A 386 21.97 -1.24 -22.94
N GLU A 387 22.66 -0.12 -23.20
CA GLU A 387 22.81 0.43 -24.54
C GLU A 387 23.54 -0.54 -25.48
N TYR A 388 24.56 -1.24 -24.98
CA TYR A 388 25.18 -2.31 -25.76
C TYR A 388 24.20 -3.48 -26.04
N GLY A 389 23.31 -3.81 -25.11
CA GLY A 389 22.22 -4.76 -25.35
C GLY A 389 21.36 -4.39 -26.56
N HIS A 390 21.08 -3.10 -26.77
CA HIS A 390 20.45 -2.61 -27.99
C HIS A 390 21.35 -2.76 -29.22
N ILE A 391 22.62 -2.35 -29.15
CA ILE A 391 23.58 -2.48 -30.26
C ILE A 391 23.68 -3.93 -30.73
N HIS A 392 23.72 -4.87 -29.80
CA HIS A 392 23.84 -6.30 -30.07
C HIS A 392 22.56 -6.90 -30.67
N SER A 393 21.39 -6.51 -30.17
CA SER A 393 20.11 -7.14 -30.57
C SER A 393 19.41 -6.46 -31.75
N LEU A 394 19.85 -5.26 -32.14
CA LEU A 394 19.21 -4.44 -33.16
C LEU A 394 20.15 -4.05 -34.31
N PRO A 395 20.98 -4.95 -34.86
CA PRO A 395 21.89 -4.58 -35.94
C PRO A 395 21.09 -4.03 -37.14
N ALA A 396 21.61 -3.00 -37.81
CA ALA A 396 20.85 -2.26 -38.82
C ALA A 396 20.42 -3.15 -40.01
N GLU A 397 21.20 -4.19 -40.30
CA GLU A 397 20.90 -5.20 -41.32
C GLU A 397 19.68 -6.08 -40.99
N ASP A 398 19.22 -6.13 -39.74
CA ASP A 398 18.01 -6.87 -39.36
C ASP A 398 16.72 -6.14 -39.75
N PHE A 399 16.83 -4.88 -40.19
CA PHE A 399 15.69 -4.05 -40.57
C PHE A 399 15.59 -3.88 -42.10
N THR A 400 14.36 -3.74 -42.59
CA THR A 400 14.09 -3.54 -44.01
C THR A 400 14.63 -2.18 -44.49
N GLU A 401 15.27 -2.16 -45.66
CA GLU A 401 15.85 -0.94 -46.24
C GLU A 401 14.77 0.14 -46.42
N GLY A 402 15.09 1.38 -46.02
CA GLY A 402 14.16 2.51 -46.06
C GLY A 402 13.40 2.74 -44.75
N CYS A 403 13.48 1.82 -43.80
CA CYS A 403 13.10 2.09 -42.42
C CYS A 403 14.19 2.93 -41.75
N GLY A 404 13.79 4.03 -41.13
CA GLY A 404 14.71 5.08 -40.65
C GLY A 404 15.49 4.71 -39.40
N GLY A 405 15.27 3.52 -38.82
CA GLY A 405 15.96 3.01 -37.65
C GLY A 405 15.49 1.59 -37.27
N THR A 406 15.14 1.41 -35.99
CA THR A 406 14.83 0.11 -35.37
C THR A 406 13.33 -0.09 -35.12
N GLU A 407 12.47 0.33 -36.04
CA GLU A 407 11.04 0.12 -35.92
C GLU A 407 10.66 -1.37 -36.04
N LEU A 408 9.85 -1.88 -35.10
CA LEU A 408 9.56 -3.32 -35.01
C LEU A 408 8.74 -3.87 -36.17
N ASP A 409 7.95 -3.04 -36.84
CA ASP A 409 7.22 -3.40 -38.06
C ASP A 409 8.13 -3.56 -39.28
N CYS A 410 9.39 -3.12 -39.16
CA CYS A 410 10.42 -3.27 -40.18
C CYS A 410 11.41 -4.43 -39.91
N LEU A 411 11.30 -5.07 -38.74
CA LEU A 411 12.16 -6.18 -38.35
C LEU A 411 11.95 -7.37 -39.30
N LYS A 412 13.05 -7.94 -39.80
CA LYS A 412 13.03 -9.13 -40.65
C LYS A 412 12.77 -10.38 -39.83
N ASP A 413 12.25 -11.41 -40.50
CA ASP A 413 12.19 -12.76 -39.97
C ASP A 413 13.62 -13.32 -39.74
N ASP A 414 13.74 -14.35 -38.90
CA ASP A 414 14.99 -15.05 -38.60
C ASP A 414 16.10 -14.13 -38.05
N THR A 415 15.71 -13.12 -37.27
CA THR A 415 16.61 -12.18 -36.56
C THR A 415 16.65 -12.51 -35.08
N LEU A 416 17.74 -12.12 -34.40
CA LEU A 416 17.90 -12.38 -32.96
C LEU A 416 16.74 -11.79 -32.15
N LEU A 417 16.35 -10.54 -32.41
CA LEU A 417 15.20 -9.94 -31.75
C LEU A 417 13.88 -10.61 -32.19
N GLY A 418 13.76 -11.02 -33.44
CA GLY A 418 12.59 -11.75 -33.94
C GLY A 418 12.36 -13.06 -33.16
N ASP A 419 13.42 -13.83 -32.96
CA ASP A 419 13.40 -15.06 -32.16
C ASP A 419 13.06 -14.78 -30.69
N TYR A 420 13.62 -13.71 -30.12
CA TYR A 420 13.28 -13.27 -28.76
C TYR A 420 11.79 -12.89 -28.62
N ILE A 421 11.24 -12.17 -29.60
CA ILE A 421 9.81 -11.80 -29.66
C ILE A 421 8.96 -13.06 -29.78
N GLY A 422 9.31 -13.97 -30.68
CA GLY A 422 8.60 -15.23 -30.89
C GLY A 422 8.54 -16.07 -29.62
N ARG A 423 9.67 -16.19 -28.91
CA ARG A 423 9.78 -17.00 -27.69
C ARG A 423 9.11 -16.37 -26.47
N PHE A 424 9.26 -15.06 -26.26
CA PHE A 424 8.89 -14.43 -24.99
C PHE A 424 7.73 -13.43 -25.06
N TRP A 425 7.39 -12.90 -26.23
CA TRP A 425 6.35 -11.87 -26.41
C TRP A 425 5.12 -12.31 -27.19
N SER A 426 5.18 -13.43 -27.91
CA SER A 426 4.07 -13.96 -28.74
C SER A 426 2.74 -14.09 -27.97
N GLN A 427 2.81 -14.32 -26.66
CA GLN A 427 1.63 -14.45 -25.79
C GLN A 427 0.82 -13.16 -25.58
N TYR A 428 1.43 -11.98 -25.71
CA TYR A 428 0.72 -10.72 -25.44
C TYR A 428 -0.11 -10.27 -26.65
N GLY A 429 0.29 -10.67 -27.85
CA GLY A 429 -0.29 -10.23 -29.12
C GLY A 429 0.29 -8.91 -29.61
N GLU A 430 0.27 -8.70 -30.93
CA GLU A 430 0.97 -7.62 -31.64
C GLU A 430 0.73 -6.21 -31.07
N LYS A 431 -0.51 -5.92 -30.62
CA LYS A 431 -0.88 -4.61 -30.08
C LYS A 431 -0.13 -4.19 -28.82
N TRP A 432 0.58 -5.12 -28.18
CA TRP A 432 1.38 -4.89 -26.98
C TRP A 432 2.89 -4.90 -27.25
N LEU A 433 3.33 -5.09 -28.50
CA LEU A 433 4.76 -5.04 -28.85
C LEU A 433 5.34 -3.62 -28.81
N GLU A 434 4.50 -2.59 -28.94
CA GLU A 434 4.94 -1.20 -28.83
C GLU A 434 3.98 -0.41 -27.93
N ASN A 435 4.35 -0.30 -26.65
CA ASN A 435 3.52 0.34 -25.62
C ASN A 435 3.91 1.80 -25.36
N LYS A 436 4.99 2.32 -25.95
CA LYS A 436 5.43 3.71 -25.72
C LYS A 436 4.37 4.76 -26.09
N TYR A 437 3.46 4.43 -27.01
CA TYR A 437 2.35 5.29 -27.44
C TYR A 437 1.05 5.11 -26.63
N LYS A 438 1.01 4.15 -25.70
CA LYS A 438 -0.15 3.92 -24.83
C LYS A 438 -0.17 4.89 -23.66
N SER A 439 -1.35 5.08 -23.09
CA SER A 439 -1.51 5.91 -21.89
C SER A 439 -0.80 5.28 -20.67
N GLU A 440 -0.37 6.08 -19.70
CA GLU A 440 0.24 5.57 -18.46
C GLU A 440 -0.59 4.47 -17.77
N PRO A 441 -1.93 4.61 -17.62
CA PRO A 441 -2.74 3.56 -17.01
C PRO A 441 -2.73 2.24 -17.79
N GLU A 442 -2.64 2.28 -19.13
CA GLU A 442 -2.55 1.07 -19.94
C GLU A 442 -1.20 0.37 -19.76
N LYS A 443 -0.11 1.13 -19.70
CA LYS A 443 1.24 0.60 -19.45
C LYS A 443 1.35 -0.01 -18.06
N GLU A 444 0.87 0.70 -17.04
CA GLU A 444 0.82 0.21 -15.65
C GLU A 444 -0.03 -1.05 -15.54
N ALA A 445 -1.20 -1.08 -16.20
CA ALA A 445 -2.04 -2.26 -16.23
C ALA A 445 -1.38 -3.44 -16.94
N PHE A 446 -0.66 -3.22 -18.04
CA PHE A 446 0.06 -4.28 -18.74
C PHE A 446 1.15 -4.88 -17.86
N PHE A 447 2.00 -4.05 -17.26
CA PHE A 447 3.03 -4.52 -16.32
C PHE A 447 2.43 -5.24 -15.10
N SER A 448 1.41 -4.64 -14.47
CA SER A 448 0.79 -5.20 -13.25
C SER A 448 0.04 -6.51 -13.48
N ASN A 449 -0.46 -6.75 -14.69
CA ASN A 449 -1.11 -8.01 -15.06
C ASN A 449 -0.11 -9.11 -15.47
N ASN A 450 1.18 -8.78 -15.64
CA ASN A 450 2.24 -9.70 -16.02
C ASN A 450 3.43 -9.64 -15.01
N PRO A 451 3.19 -9.83 -13.69
CA PRO A 451 4.17 -9.55 -12.64
C PRO A 451 5.38 -10.52 -12.61
N GLU A 452 5.27 -11.67 -13.26
CA GLU A 452 6.33 -12.68 -13.38
C GLU A 452 7.16 -12.51 -14.65
N ASP A 453 6.77 -11.59 -15.53
CA ASP A 453 7.30 -11.49 -16.88
C ASP A 453 8.36 -10.41 -17.06
N PHE A 454 8.38 -9.41 -16.17
CA PHE A 454 9.28 -8.26 -16.21
C PHE A 454 9.82 -7.92 -14.81
N TYR A 455 11.03 -7.38 -14.73
CA TYR A 455 11.65 -6.85 -13.50
C TYR A 455 11.17 -5.44 -13.19
N VAL A 456 11.06 -4.59 -14.21
CA VAL A 456 10.70 -3.17 -14.06
C VAL A 456 9.67 -2.72 -15.11
N PRO A 457 8.84 -1.69 -14.84
CA PRO A 457 7.84 -1.21 -15.80
C PRO A 457 8.41 -0.79 -17.15
N TYR A 458 9.64 -0.24 -17.16
CA TYR A 458 10.33 0.19 -18.37
C TYR A 458 10.56 -0.97 -19.36
N GLN A 459 10.86 -2.16 -18.83
CA GLN A 459 11.05 -3.39 -19.60
C GLN A 459 9.79 -3.80 -20.38
N ALA A 460 8.61 -3.44 -19.87
CA ALA A 460 7.32 -3.79 -20.47
C ALA A 460 6.89 -2.81 -21.58
N LEU A 461 7.71 -1.82 -21.94
CA LEU A 461 7.40 -0.86 -22.99
C LEU A 461 7.42 -1.49 -24.38
N ASN A 462 8.40 -2.33 -24.69
CA ASN A 462 8.51 -3.07 -25.94
C ASN A 462 9.58 -4.17 -25.80
N PRO A 463 9.64 -5.13 -26.75
CA PRO A 463 10.66 -6.19 -26.75
C PRO A 463 12.11 -5.71 -26.79
N LYS A 464 12.38 -4.50 -27.32
CA LYS A 464 13.74 -3.94 -27.40
C LYS A 464 14.26 -3.60 -26.01
N GLU A 465 13.46 -2.88 -25.23
CA GLU A 465 13.79 -2.60 -23.83
C GLU A 465 13.81 -3.88 -22.98
N ASP A 466 12.94 -4.85 -23.29
CA ASP A 466 12.96 -6.15 -22.60
C ASP A 466 14.25 -6.92 -22.80
N TYR A 467 14.73 -6.99 -24.04
CA TYR A 467 16.02 -7.59 -24.35
C TYR A 467 17.14 -6.87 -23.61
N ALA A 468 17.24 -5.55 -23.72
CA ALA A 468 18.33 -4.77 -23.14
C ALA A 468 18.38 -4.83 -21.60
N VAL A 469 17.22 -4.79 -20.92
CA VAL A 469 17.16 -4.98 -19.46
C VAL A 469 17.50 -6.42 -19.07
N THR A 470 17.02 -7.42 -19.82
CA THR A 470 17.36 -8.84 -19.59
C THR A 470 18.86 -9.06 -19.77
N PHE A 471 19.46 -8.44 -20.78
CA PHE A 471 20.91 -8.49 -21.05
C PHE A 471 21.70 -7.90 -19.90
N THR A 472 21.31 -6.73 -19.41
CA THR A 472 21.92 -6.13 -18.21
C THR A 472 21.83 -7.06 -17.00
N ALA A 473 20.67 -7.70 -16.77
CA ALA A 473 20.50 -8.66 -15.68
C ALA A 473 21.34 -9.94 -15.86
N PHE A 474 21.54 -10.39 -17.09
CA PHE A 474 22.41 -11.53 -17.41
C PHE A 474 23.89 -11.22 -17.16
N ILE A 475 24.36 -10.03 -17.55
CA ILE A 475 25.74 -9.61 -17.35
C ILE A 475 26.02 -9.32 -15.87
N ALA A 476 25.25 -8.41 -15.27
CA ALA A 476 25.51 -7.86 -13.93
C ALA A 476 24.96 -8.72 -12.78
N GLY A 477 24.17 -9.77 -13.08
CA GLY A 477 23.56 -10.62 -12.09
C GLY A 477 24.13 -12.05 -12.05
N THR A 478 23.82 -12.76 -10.96
CA THR A 478 23.96 -14.21 -10.92
C THR A 478 22.77 -14.87 -11.60
N MET A 479 22.99 -16.04 -12.22
CA MET A 479 21.92 -16.79 -12.86
C MET A 479 20.80 -17.13 -11.85
N PRO A 480 19.52 -16.83 -12.16
CA PRO A 480 18.40 -17.19 -11.30
C PRO A 480 18.34 -18.70 -11.04
N GLU A 481 18.13 -19.10 -9.77
CA GLU A 481 18.12 -20.50 -9.34
C GLU A 481 16.95 -21.30 -9.92
N THR A 482 15.79 -20.65 -10.13
CA THR A 482 14.57 -21.30 -10.64
C THR A 482 14.16 -20.74 -11.99
N ASP A 483 13.57 -21.58 -12.82
CA ASP A 483 12.94 -21.24 -14.10
C ASP A 483 11.41 -21.08 -13.96
N SER A 484 10.94 -20.72 -12.76
CA SER A 484 9.51 -20.65 -12.45
C SER A 484 8.81 -19.39 -12.96
N ARG A 485 9.56 -18.31 -13.22
CA ARG A 485 9.07 -17.00 -13.64
C ARG A 485 9.63 -16.65 -15.01
N LEU A 486 8.83 -16.07 -15.90
CA LEU A 486 9.27 -15.78 -17.26
C LEU A 486 10.47 -14.82 -17.32
N LYS A 487 10.54 -13.82 -16.43
CA LYS A 487 11.72 -12.94 -16.33
C LYS A 487 13.01 -13.69 -16.00
N ASP A 488 12.94 -14.73 -15.18
CA ASP A 488 14.10 -15.56 -14.84
C ASP A 488 14.46 -16.48 -16.01
N ILE A 489 13.45 -17.06 -16.68
CA ILE A 489 13.64 -17.86 -17.89
C ILE A 489 14.39 -17.07 -18.96
N LYS A 490 14.02 -15.80 -19.18
CA LYS A 490 14.68 -14.93 -20.18
C LYS A 490 16.17 -14.79 -19.91
N VAL A 491 16.57 -14.51 -18.67
CA VAL A 491 17.99 -14.43 -18.27
C VAL A 491 18.69 -15.78 -18.46
N ARG A 492 18.04 -16.87 -18.04
CA ARG A 492 18.59 -18.22 -18.17
C ARG A 492 18.78 -18.62 -19.64
N ALA A 493 17.91 -18.18 -20.55
CA ALA A 493 17.99 -18.49 -21.97
C ALA A 493 19.25 -17.92 -22.63
N PHE A 494 19.85 -16.84 -22.10
CA PHE A 494 21.11 -16.31 -22.63
C PHE A 494 22.30 -17.25 -22.38
N TYR A 495 22.17 -18.20 -21.44
CA TYR A 495 23.14 -19.28 -21.26
C TYR A 495 22.98 -20.42 -22.29
N GLU A 496 22.01 -20.37 -23.20
CA GLU A 496 21.91 -21.34 -24.31
C GLU A 496 22.86 -20.97 -25.47
N GLU A 497 23.33 -19.72 -25.51
CA GLU A 497 24.17 -19.18 -26.59
C GLU A 497 25.63 -19.03 -26.14
N PRO A 498 26.58 -19.84 -26.67
CA PRO A 498 27.99 -19.78 -26.29
C PRO A 498 28.63 -18.40 -26.45
N ASP A 499 28.26 -17.67 -27.50
CA ASP A 499 28.78 -16.34 -27.80
C ASP A 499 28.41 -15.33 -26.70
N LEU A 500 27.17 -15.38 -26.20
CA LEU A 500 26.71 -14.52 -25.10
C LEU A 500 27.40 -14.88 -23.79
N VAL A 501 27.64 -16.16 -23.53
CA VAL A 501 28.34 -16.61 -22.32
C VAL A 501 29.81 -16.20 -22.34
N ALA A 502 30.50 -16.28 -23.49
CA ALA A 502 31.85 -15.75 -23.66
C ALA A 502 31.87 -14.23 -23.43
N LEU A 503 30.97 -13.51 -24.09
CA LEU A 503 30.83 -12.06 -23.95
C LEU A 503 30.56 -11.62 -22.50
N ARG A 504 29.78 -12.38 -21.73
CA ARG A 504 29.59 -12.13 -20.30
C ARG A 504 30.91 -12.22 -19.52
N VAL A 505 31.73 -13.21 -19.83
CA VAL A 505 33.05 -13.37 -19.20
C VAL A 505 33.94 -12.19 -19.56
N ASP A 506 34.00 -11.81 -20.83
CA ASP A 506 34.80 -10.67 -21.29
C ASP A 506 34.37 -9.36 -20.60
N ILE A 507 33.07 -9.04 -20.61
CA ILE A 507 32.57 -7.79 -20.01
C ILE A 507 32.87 -7.73 -18.50
N LEU A 508 32.61 -8.81 -17.77
CA LEU A 508 32.87 -8.86 -16.32
C LEU A 508 34.37 -8.84 -16.01
N GLY A 509 35.19 -9.53 -16.80
CA GLY A 509 36.64 -9.52 -16.67
C GLY A 509 37.23 -8.13 -16.91
N ASN A 510 36.84 -7.49 -18.00
CA ASN A 510 37.25 -6.13 -18.34
C ASN A 510 36.82 -5.12 -17.28
N LEU A 511 35.58 -5.23 -16.80
CA LEU A 511 35.06 -4.34 -15.75
C LEU A 511 35.81 -4.52 -14.42
N LEU A 512 36.15 -5.76 -14.06
CA LEU A 512 36.97 -6.05 -12.88
C LEU A 512 38.37 -5.44 -13.02
N GLU A 513 39.05 -5.69 -14.15
CA GLU A 513 40.38 -5.12 -14.42
C GLU A 513 40.35 -3.59 -14.37
N TYR A 514 39.34 -2.98 -14.98
CA TYR A 514 39.15 -1.53 -14.98
C TYR A 514 39.01 -0.96 -13.55
N GLU A 515 38.19 -1.60 -12.70
CA GLU A 515 38.00 -1.17 -11.31
C GLU A 515 39.23 -1.43 -10.43
N GLU A 516 39.97 -2.52 -10.67
CA GLU A 516 41.24 -2.82 -10.00
C GLU A 516 42.30 -1.76 -10.32
N GLU A 517 42.47 -1.42 -11.59
CA GLU A 517 43.38 -0.34 -12.00
C GLU A 517 42.98 1.00 -11.39
N ARG A 518 41.68 1.32 -11.40
CA ARG A 518 41.17 2.56 -10.82
C ARG A 518 41.40 2.62 -9.31
N ALA A 519 41.30 1.50 -8.60
CA ALA A 519 41.52 1.44 -7.15
C ALA A 519 43.00 1.55 -6.75
N THR A 520 43.93 1.34 -7.69
CA THR A 520 45.38 1.41 -7.46
C THR A 520 46.02 2.73 -7.87
N ARG A 521 45.29 3.60 -8.60
CA ARG A 521 45.65 4.99 -8.92
C ARG A 521 45.22 5.94 -7.80
#